data_AF-A0A3B9DF65-F1
#
_entry.id   AF-A0A3B9DF65-F1
#
_cell.length_a   1.000
_cell.length_b   1.000
_cell.length_c   1.000
_cell.angle_alpha   90.00
_cell.angle_beta   90.00
_cell.angle_gamma   90.00
#
_symmetry.space_group_name_H-M   'P 1'
#
loop_
_entity.id
_entity.type
_entity.pdbx_description
1 polymer ?
#
loop_
_entity_poly.entity_id
_entity_poly.type
_entity_poly.pdbx_seq_one_letter_code
_entity_poly.pdbx_strand_id
1 'polypeptide(L)'
;IECLLAEKQGSAYELALQLDAMNQDRKQIEADMRKQAFAYLEELVLEEDGIPPALCVYDPRWHQGVVGILASRIKDKFNRPVIAFAEACRDESRGEIGVELKGSARSIKGFHIRDALDAVACHYPGLITRFGGHAMAAGLSLDKSRLTEFTKAFEEEAARLLSEEQLTATVFSDGEIETDWLSMEIAEKLERAGPWGQEFPEPLFDGRFELIQFRAVGEKHLKMLLSPIGSPGFTVDAIAFNVETALWPIDDTHEIEIVYRMEVNEFRGNRSLQLVVERILRLH
;
A
#
# COMPACT_ATOMS: atom_id res chain seq x y z
N ILE A 1 21.26 17.17 -7.09
CA ILE A 1 22.31 16.90 -8.11
C ILE A 1 23.59 17.61 -7.73
N GLU A 2 23.58 18.92 -7.51
CA GLU A 2 24.76 19.72 -7.13
C GLU A 2 25.50 19.16 -5.90
N CYS A 3 24.80 18.73 -4.84
CA CYS A 3 25.42 18.10 -3.67
C CYS A 3 26.25 16.85 -4.00
N LEU A 4 25.82 16.06 -4.99
CA LEU A 4 26.50 14.84 -5.42
C LEU A 4 27.69 15.11 -6.36
N LEU A 5 27.75 16.32 -6.94
CA LEU A 5 28.79 16.76 -7.86
C LEU A 5 29.81 17.70 -7.18
N ALA A 6 29.62 18.03 -5.91
CA ALA A 6 30.48 18.94 -5.19
C ALA A 6 31.89 18.35 -5.00
N GLU A 7 32.90 19.02 -5.57
CA GLU A 7 34.31 18.57 -5.50
C GLU A 7 34.97 18.85 -4.14
N LYS A 8 34.40 19.75 -3.34
CA LYS A 8 34.93 20.16 -2.04
C LYS A 8 34.00 19.71 -0.92
N GLN A 9 34.58 19.03 0.07
CA GLN A 9 33.85 18.50 1.23
C GLN A 9 33.04 19.58 1.98
N GLY A 10 33.57 20.80 2.14
CA GLY A 10 32.85 21.90 2.82
C GLY A 10 31.57 22.32 2.09
N SER A 11 31.63 22.45 0.75
CA SER A 11 30.46 22.78 -0.07
C SER A 11 29.46 21.63 -0.11
N ALA A 12 29.93 20.38 -0.17
CA ALA A 12 29.08 19.20 -0.07
C ALA A 12 28.33 19.15 1.27
N TYR A 13 29.00 19.52 2.37
CA TYR A 13 28.40 19.53 3.70
C TYR A 13 27.32 20.60 3.84
N GLU A 14 27.55 21.82 3.34
CA GLU A 14 26.53 22.89 3.34
C GLU A 14 25.29 22.48 2.52
N LEU A 15 25.48 21.90 1.34
CA LEU A 15 24.39 21.40 0.51
C LEU A 15 23.66 20.23 1.17
N ALA A 16 24.36 19.34 1.85
CA ALA A 16 23.75 18.24 2.60
C ALA A 16 22.86 18.74 3.75
N LEU A 17 23.30 19.78 4.48
CA LEU A 17 22.48 20.42 5.52
C LEU A 17 21.21 21.06 4.95
N GLN A 18 21.31 21.73 3.79
CA GLN A 18 20.14 22.28 3.12
C GLN A 18 19.18 21.19 2.65
N LEU A 19 19.69 20.10 2.09
CA LEU A 19 18.88 18.94 1.70
C LEU A 19 18.22 18.28 2.90
N ASP A 20 18.91 18.18 4.04
CA ASP A 20 18.32 17.64 5.25
C ASP A 20 17.18 18.54 5.77
N ALA A 21 17.38 19.86 5.81
CA ALA A 21 16.32 20.80 6.17
C ALA A 21 15.09 20.67 5.25
N MET A 22 15.29 20.65 3.92
CA MET A 22 14.21 20.44 2.96
C MET A 22 13.52 19.08 3.14
N ASN A 23 14.28 18.04 3.51
CA ASN A 23 13.74 16.71 3.78
C ASN A 23 12.91 16.68 5.07
N GLN A 24 13.32 17.41 6.12
CA GLN A 24 12.52 17.55 7.33
C GLN A 24 11.21 18.31 7.07
N ASP A 25 11.28 19.41 6.32
CA ASP A 25 10.08 20.17 5.92
C ASP A 25 9.13 19.30 5.09
N ARG A 26 9.66 18.55 4.12
CA ARG A 26 8.86 17.59 3.33
C ARG A 26 8.20 16.55 4.21
N LYS A 27 8.92 15.95 5.16
CA LYS A 27 8.38 14.95 6.09
C LYS A 27 7.25 15.51 6.95
N GLN A 28 7.38 16.74 7.43
CA GLN A 28 6.33 17.37 8.23
C GLN A 28 5.05 17.57 7.39
N ILE A 29 5.19 18.11 6.18
CA ILE A 29 4.06 18.29 5.25
C ILE A 29 3.43 16.94 4.89
N GLU A 30 4.24 15.91 4.61
CA GLU A 30 3.76 14.55 4.33
C GLU A 30 3.02 13.91 5.53
N ALA A 31 3.48 14.16 6.77
CA ALA A 31 2.81 13.67 7.96
C ALA A 31 1.42 14.28 8.13
N ASP A 32 1.29 15.60 7.92
CA ASP A 32 0.01 16.30 8.00
C ASP A 32 -0.95 15.84 6.89
N MET A 33 -0.44 15.72 5.65
CA MET A 33 -1.22 15.17 4.53
C MET A 33 -1.67 13.73 4.78
N ARG A 34 -0.79 12.89 5.37
CA ARG A 34 -1.14 11.51 5.72
C ARG A 34 -2.23 11.46 6.77
N LYS A 35 -2.19 12.33 7.78
CA LYS A 35 -3.23 12.43 8.81
C LYS A 35 -4.57 12.83 8.20
N GLN A 36 -4.59 13.83 7.31
CA GLN A 36 -5.80 14.24 6.59
C GLN A 36 -6.35 13.12 5.72
N ALA A 37 -5.48 12.45 4.95
CA ALA A 37 -5.88 11.32 4.12
C ALA A 37 -6.53 10.19 4.94
N PHE A 38 -6.00 9.88 6.12
CA PHE A 38 -6.61 8.88 7.00
C PHE A 38 -8.00 9.31 7.50
N ALA A 39 -8.15 10.57 7.92
CA ALA A 39 -9.47 11.07 8.33
C ALA A 39 -10.50 10.95 7.19
N TYR A 40 -10.12 11.29 5.95
CA TYR A 40 -11.01 11.12 4.81
C TYR A 40 -11.32 9.65 4.48
N LEU A 41 -10.38 8.73 4.71
CA LEU A 41 -10.62 7.30 4.50
C LEU A 41 -11.59 6.72 5.53
N GLU A 42 -11.53 7.20 6.78
CA GLU A 42 -12.46 6.79 7.84
C GLU A 42 -13.89 7.25 7.55
N GLU A 43 -14.05 8.41 6.91
CA GLU A 43 -15.35 8.92 6.44
C GLU A 43 -15.87 8.19 5.20
N LEU A 44 -14.98 7.57 4.41
CA LEU A 44 -15.34 6.93 3.15
C LEU A 44 -15.98 5.57 3.41
N VAL A 45 -17.31 5.54 3.46
CA VAL A 45 -18.09 4.30 3.50
C VAL A 45 -18.26 3.80 2.07
N LEU A 46 -17.50 2.76 1.70
CA LEU A 46 -17.77 1.95 0.52
C LEU A 46 -18.34 0.62 1.01
N GLU A 47 -19.54 0.29 0.58
CA GLU A 47 -20.15 -1.02 0.89
C GLU A 47 -19.30 -2.13 0.26
N GLU A 48 -19.03 -3.19 1.02
CA GLU A 48 -18.19 -4.31 0.57
C GLU A 48 -18.89 -5.20 -0.47
N ASP A 49 -20.23 -5.18 -0.48
CA ASP A 49 -21.04 -5.90 -1.45
C ASP A 49 -21.12 -5.14 -2.79
N GLY A 50 -20.69 -5.78 -3.88
CA GLY A 50 -20.81 -5.24 -5.23
C GLY A 50 -19.75 -4.20 -5.62
N ILE A 51 -18.55 -4.25 -5.01
CA ILE A 51 -17.44 -3.36 -5.38
C ILE A 51 -17.10 -3.52 -6.88
N PRO A 52 -17.12 -2.44 -7.66
CA PRO A 52 -16.82 -2.49 -9.09
C PRO A 52 -15.37 -2.89 -9.37
N PRO A 53 -15.04 -3.35 -10.59
CA PRO A 53 -13.68 -3.76 -10.96
C PRO A 53 -12.62 -2.66 -10.85
N ALA A 54 -13.01 -1.40 -10.84
CA ALA A 54 -12.14 -0.26 -10.55
C ALA A 54 -12.90 0.87 -9.84
N LEU A 55 -12.18 1.71 -9.09
CA LEU A 55 -12.77 2.76 -8.26
C LEU A 55 -12.30 4.14 -8.70
N CYS A 56 -13.25 5.06 -8.91
CA CYS A 56 -12.98 6.48 -9.05
C CYS A 56 -13.60 7.21 -7.86
N VAL A 57 -12.77 7.88 -7.07
CA VAL A 57 -13.19 8.59 -5.87
C VAL A 57 -12.86 10.07 -5.97
N TYR A 58 -13.74 10.90 -5.44
CA TYR A 58 -13.61 12.36 -5.50
C TYR A 58 -14.26 12.99 -4.27
N ASP A 59 -13.59 13.97 -3.69
CA ASP A 59 -14.15 14.86 -2.67
C ASP A 59 -13.62 16.29 -2.91
N PRO A 60 -14.48 17.33 -2.90
CA PRO A 60 -14.05 18.71 -3.08
C PRO A 60 -13.06 19.20 -2.01
N ARG A 61 -12.99 18.55 -0.85
CA ARG A 61 -12.05 18.87 0.23
C ARG A 61 -10.63 18.37 -0.05
N TRP A 62 -10.47 17.43 -0.98
CA TRP A 62 -9.17 16.85 -1.31
C TRP A 62 -8.33 17.79 -2.18
N HIS A 63 -7.03 17.75 -1.96
CA HIS A 63 -6.04 18.47 -2.77
C HIS A 63 -5.01 17.49 -3.36
N GLN A 64 -4.23 17.97 -4.33
CA GLN A 64 -3.28 17.15 -5.09
C GLN A 64 -2.23 16.42 -4.22
N GLY A 65 -1.96 16.95 -3.02
CA GLY A 65 -1.02 16.35 -2.08
C GLY A 65 -1.52 15.07 -1.40
N VAL A 66 -2.85 14.91 -1.23
CA VAL A 66 -3.44 13.76 -0.51
C VAL A 66 -3.96 12.66 -1.41
N VAL A 67 -4.38 12.99 -2.65
CA VAL A 67 -5.04 12.01 -3.54
C VAL A 67 -4.19 10.79 -3.86
N GLY A 68 -2.86 10.92 -3.96
CA GLY A 68 -1.97 9.77 -4.17
C GLY A 68 -1.94 8.80 -2.99
N ILE A 69 -2.03 9.32 -1.76
CA ILE A 69 -2.07 8.52 -0.54
C ILE A 69 -3.42 7.81 -0.45
N LEU A 70 -4.51 8.54 -0.69
CA LEU A 70 -5.87 8.01 -0.72
C LEU A 70 -6.01 6.88 -1.74
N ALA A 71 -5.64 7.12 -3.01
CA ALA A 71 -5.72 6.10 -4.05
C ALA A 71 -4.94 4.83 -3.70
N SER A 72 -3.75 4.97 -3.10
CA SER A 72 -2.93 3.82 -2.71
C SER A 72 -3.61 3.00 -1.61
N ARG A 73 -4.18 3.66 -0.59
CA ARG A 73 -4.83 3.00 0.54
C ARG A 73 -6.14 2.32 0.15
N ILE A 74 -6.96 2.97 -0.67
CA ILE A 74 -8.20 2.37 -1.17
C ILE A 74 -7.86 1.17 -2.07
N LYS A 75 -6.82 1.28 -2.90
CA LYS A 75 -6.31 0.17 -3.70
C LYS A 75 -5.84 -1.00 -2.82
N ASP A 76 -5.10 -0.74 -1.74
CA ASP A 76 -4.66 -1.81 -0.82
C ASP A 76 -5.85 -2.47 -0.11
N LYS A 77 -6.84 -1.67 0.34
CA LYS A 77 -8.02 -2.17 1.07
C LYS A 77 -8.93 -3.03 0.20
N PHE A 78 -9.24 -2.58 -1.02
CA PHE A 78 -10.21 -3.24 -1.89
C PHE A 78 -9.56 -4.13 -2.96
N ASN A 79 -8.24 -4.08 -3.11
CA ASN A 79 -7.52 -4.72 -4.21
C ASN A 79 -8.18 -4.42 -5.57
N ARG A 80 -8.40 -3.12 -5.83
CA ARG A 80 -8.94 -2.58 -7.09
C ARG A 80 -8.00 -1.50 -7.63
N PRO A 81 -7.86 -1.33 -8.95
CA PRO A 81 -7.32 -0.10 -9.50
C PRO A 81 -8.14 1.08 -9.01
N VAL A 82 -7.47 2.12 -8.50
CA VAL A 82 -8.13 3.30 -7.93
C VAL A 82 -7.59 4.58 -8.53
N ILE A 83 -8.49 5.51 -8.82
CA ILE A 83 -8.19 6.88 -9.20
C ILE A 83 -8.85 7.83 -8.21
N ALA A 84 -8.04 8.59 -7.47
CA ALA A 84 -8.55 9.63 -6.58
C ALA A 84 -8.37 11.02 -7.20
N PHE A 85 -9.45 11.80 -7.25
CA PHE A 85 -9.49 13.11 -7.87
C PHE A 85 -9.56 14.24 -6.85
N ALA A 86 -8.84 15.32 -7.12
CA ALA A 86 -8.95 16.59 -6.42
C ALA A 86 -9.23 17.70 -7.43
N GLU A 87 -9.93 18.74 -6.98
CA GLU A 87 -10.06 19.96 -7.78
C GLU A 87 -8.68 20.62 -7.96
N ALA A 88 -8.41 21.09 -9.17
CA ALA A 88 -7.29 21.96 -9.48
C ALA A 88 -7.82 23.34 -9.83
N CYS A 89 -7.25 24.39 -9.24
CA CYS A 89 -7.51 25.75 -9.70
C CYS A 89 -7.08 25.84 -11.17
N ARG A 90 -8.03 26.09 -12.08
CA ARG A 90 -7.71 26.46 -13.45
C ARG A 90 -7.11 27.87 -13.47
N ASP A 91 -6.16 28.06 -14.36
CA ASP A 91 -5.62 29.37 -14.67
C ASP A 91 -6.73 30.21 -15.33
N GLU A 92 -7.29 31.18 -14.60
CA GLU A 92 -8.36 32.07 -15.07
C GLU A 92 -7.97 32.79 -16.38
N SER A 93 -6.67 32.88 -16.70
CA SER A 93 -6.16 33.48 -17.93
C SER A 93 -6.49 32.71 -19.22
N ARG A 94 -6.92 31.43 -19.13
CA ARG A 94 -7.24 30.60 -20.31
C ARG A 94 -8.71 30.68 -20.75
N GLY A 95 -9.57 31.42 -20.03
CA GLY A 95 -10.96 31.64 -20.44
C GLY A 95 -11.85 30.39 -20.49
N GLU A 96 -11.40 29.27 -19.91
CA GLU A 96 -12.15 28.01 -19.87
C GLU A 96 -13.16 28.01 -18.70
N ILE A 97 -14.44 27.88 -19.02
CA ILE A 97 -15.53 27.80 -18.02
C ILE A 97 -15.59 26.35 -17.52
N GLY A 98 -15.16 26.08 -16.28
CA GLY A 98 -15.29 24.75 -15.64
C GLY A 98 -14.22 24.48 -14.58
N VAL A 99 -14.46 23.47 -13.74
CA VAL A 99 -13.51 23.00 -12.72
C VAL A 99 -12.70 21.84 -13.29
N GLU A 100 -11.37 21.94 -13.32
CA GLU A 100 -10.50 20.81 -13.69
C GLU A 100 -10.30 19.90 -12.48
N LEU A 101 -10.40 18.59 -12.70
CA LEU A 101 -9.98 17.59 -11.73
C LEU A 101 -8.63 17.02 -12.13
N LYS A 102 -7.73 16.89 -11.15
CA LYS A 102 -6.51 16.09 -11.29
C LYS A 102 -6.65 14.80 -10.51
N GLY A 103 -6.50 13.70 -11.21
CA GLY A 103 -6.54 12.35 -10.67
C GLY A 103 -5.16 11.77 -10.43
N SER A 104 -5.00 11.05 -9.32
CA SER A 104 -3.86 10.18 -9.04
C SER A 104 -4.33 8.72 -9.07
N ALA A 105 -3.79 7.96 -10.00
CA ALA A 105 -4.16 6.60 -10.29
C ALA A 105 -3.16 5.61 -9.67
N ARG A 106 -3.65 4.50 -9.11
CA ARG A 106 -2.87 3.40 -8.54
C ARG A 106 -3.44 2.08 -9.01
N SER A 107 -2.56 1.20 -9.47
CA SER A 107 -2.94 -0.08 -10.06
C SER A 107 -2.69 -1.26 -9.12
N ILE A 108 -3.29 -2.40 -9.47
CA ILE A 108 -3.01 -3.72 -8.90
C ILE A 108 -2.18 -4.58 -9.86
N LYS A 109 -1.63 -5.69 -9.37
CA LYS A 109 -0.84 -6.62 -10.19
C LYS A 109 -1.68 -7.15 -11.35
N GLY A 110 -1.11 -7.12 -12.55
CA GLY A 110 -1.77 -7.58 -13.78
C GLY A 110 -2.76 -6.59 -14.40
N PHE A 111 -2.81 -5.35 -13.92
CA PHE A 111 -3.53 -4.25 -14.59
C PHE A 111 -2.56 -3.11 -14.94
N HIS A 112 -2.44 -2.75 -16.21
CA HIS A 112 -1.58 -1.64 -16.65
C HIS A 112 -2.38 -0.35 -16.74
N ILE A 113 -2.40 0.44 -15.66
CA ILE A 113 -3.35 1.55 -15.52
C ILE A 113 -3.16 2.64 -16.58
N ARG A 114 -1.92 2.92 -17.01
CA ARG A 114 -1.65 3.89 -18.08
C ARG A 114 -2.19 3.44 -19.44
N ASP A 115 -2.22 2.13 -19.70
CA ASP A 115 -2.71 1.61 -20.99
C ASP A 115 -4.23 1.53 -20.98
N ALA A 116 -4.84 1.22 -19.83
CA ALA A 116 -6.29 1.34 -19.65
C ALA A 116 -6.76 2.79 -19.85
N LEU A 117 -6.02 3.78 -19.32
CA LEU A 117 -6.31 5.20 -19.55
C LEU A 117 -6.16 5.60 -21.04
N ASP A 118 -5.17 5.05 -21.74
CA ASP A 118 -4.97 5.27 -23.18
C ASP A 118 -6.15 4.70 -23.98
N ALA A 119 -6.59 3.47 -23.66
CA ALA A 119 -7.76 2.85 -24.28
C ALA A 119 -9.04 3.67 -24.04
N VAL A 120 -9.27 4.15 -22.82
CA VAL A 120 -10.40 5.05 -22.50
C VAL A 120 -10.30 6.35 -23.30
N ALA A 121 -9.11 6.97 -23.40
CA ALA A 121 -8.92 8.19 -24.17
C ALA A 121 -9.18 7.98 -25.68
N CYS A 122 -8.82 6.81 -26.22
CA CYS A 122 -9.09 6.44 -27.61
C CYS A 122 -10.58 6.19 -27.88
N HIS A 123 -11.29 5.49 -26.98
CA HIS A 123 -12.72 5.19 -27.14
C HIS A 123 -13.62 6.41 -26.87
N TYR A 124 -13.18 7.33 -25.99
CA TYR A 124 -13.92 8.53 -25.61
C TYR A 124 -13.07 9.80 -25.82
N PRO A 125 -12.88 10.26 -27.06
CA PRO A 125 -12.07 11.44 -27.35
C PRO A 125 -12.54 12.69 -26.59
N GLY A 126 -11.60 13.36 -25.91
CA GLY A 126 -11.88 14.56 -25.13
C GLY A 126 -12.42 14.31 -23.71
N LEU A 127 -12.58 13.05 -23.31
CA LEU A 127 -12.97 12.70 -21.94
C LEU A 127 -11.83 12.92 -20.94
N ILE A 128 -10.60 12.69 -21.38
CA ILE A 128 -9.36 12.95 -20.64
C ILE A 128 -8.60 14.07 -21.33
N THR A 129 -8.31 15.15 -20.61
CA THR A 129 -7.57 16.31 -21.15
C THR A 129 -6.08 16.02 -21.25
N ARG A 130 -5.52 15.32 -20.26
CA ARG A 130 -4.11 14.92 -20.20
C ARG A 130 -3.99 13.67 -19.35
N PHE A 131 -3.09 12.76 -19.73
CA PHE A 131 -2.67 11.68 -18.85
C PHE A 131 -1.22 11.28 -19.12
N GLY A 132 -0.63 10.57 -18.17
CA GLY A 132 0.71 10.02 -18.28
C GLY A 132 1.08 9.20 -17.05
N GLY A 133 2.16 8.43 -17.14
CA GLY A 133 2.64 7.58 -16.06
C GLY A 133 3.12 6.22 -16.55
N HIS A 134 2.98 5.22 -15.68
CA HIS A 134 3.49 3.87 -15.85
C HIS A 134 2.42 2.82 -15.51
N ALA A 135 2.80 1.54 -15.58
CA ALA A 135 1.93 0.40 -15.31
C ALA A 135 1.17 0.50 -13.97
N MET A 136 1.87 0.89 -12.90
CA MET A 136 1.33 0.85 -11.53
C MET A 136 0.80 2.18 -11.02
N ALA A 137 1.13 3.29 -11.68
CA ALA A 137 0.73 4.62 -11.27
C ALA A 137 0.65 5.57 -12.46
N ALA A 138 -0.41 6.36 -12.51
CA ALA A 138 -0.60 7.38 -13.53
C ALA A 138 -1.20 8.65 -12.94
N GLY A 139 -1.05 9.75 -13.65
CA GLY A 139 -1.77 11.00 -13.39
C GLY A 139 -2.63 11.35 -14.60
N LEU A 140 -3.79 11.95 -14.34
CA LEU A 140 -4.68 12.42 -15.39
C LEU A 140 -5.40 13.72 -14.99
N SER A 141 -5.87 14.46 -15.99
CA SER A 141 -6.73 15.63 -15.84
C SER A 141 -8.00 15.45 -16.67
N LEU A 142 -9.15 15.85 -16.13
CA LEU A 142 -10.43 15.89 -16.83
C LEU A 142 -11.31 17.02 -16.30
N ASP A 143 -12.35 17.40 -17.05
CA ASP A 143 -13.34 18.37 -16.58
C ASP A 143 -14.28 17.73 -15.55
N LYS A 144 -14.56 18.41 -14.44
CA LYS A 144 -15.44 17.88 -13.38
C LYS A 144 -16.80 17.43 -13.90
N SER A 145 -17.35 18.10 -14.92
CA SER A 145 -18.62 17.71 -15.56
C SER A 145 -18.57 16.33 -16.23
N ARG A 146 -17.37 15.85 -16.57
CA ARG A 146 -17.11 14.58 -17.25
C ARG A 146 -16.79 13.43 -16.28
N LEU A 147 -16.65 13.70 -14.98
CA LEU A 147 -16.22 12.69 -14.02
C LEU A 147 -17.10 11.42 -14.06
N THR A 148 -18.43 11.57 -14.09
CA THR A 148 -19.35 10.42 -14.13
C THR A 148 -19.21 9.60 -15.40
N GLU A 149 -19.02 10.25 -16.55
CA GLU A 149 -18.79 9.58 -17.84
C GLU A 149 -17.47 8.81 -17.82
N PHE A 150 -16.41 9.44 -17.30
CA PHE A 150 -15.10 8.83 -17.12
C PHE A 150 -15.13 7.63 -16.17
N THR A 151 -15.80 7.73 -15.02
CA THR A 151 -15.90 6.62 -14.06
C THR A 151 -16.47 5.36 -14.72
N LYS A 152 -17.55 5.50 -15.49
CA LYS A 152 -18.16 4.37 -16.21
C LYS A 152 -17.23 3.78 -17.26
N ALA A 153 -16.63 4.63 -18.10
CA ALA A 153 -15.72 4.18 -19.15
C ALA A 153 -14.49 3.45 -18.57
N PHE A 154 -13.95 3.95 -17.45
CA PHE A 154 -12.82 3.33 -16.77
C PHE A 154 -13.20 2.00 -16.10
N GLU A 155 -14.38 1.94 -15.47
CA GLU A 155 -14.92 0.72 -14.88
C GLU A 155 -15.15 -0.37 -15.93
N GLU A 156 -15.75 -0.03 -17.08
CA GLU A 156 -15.98 -0.94 -18.20
C GLU A 156 -14.66 -1.48 -18.77
N GLU A 157 -13.66 -0.61 -18.96
CA GLU A 157 -12.35 -1.04 -19.45
C GLU A 157 -11.62 -1.90 -18.42
N ALA A 158 -11.75 -1.60 -17.13
CA ALA A 158 -11.22 -2.44 -16.06
C ALA A 158 -11.90 -3.81 -16.04
N ALA A 159 -13.23 -3.87 -16.14
CA ALA A 159 -13.99 -5.11 -16.21
C ALA A 159 -13.60 -5.98 -17.41
N ARG A 160 -13.24 -5.36 -18.54
CA ARG A 160 -12.78 -6.06 -19.74
C ARG A 160 -11.39 -6.68 -19.60
N LEU A 161 -10.51 -6.03 -18.83
CA LEU A 161 -9.10 -6.40 -18.69
C LEU A 161 -8.81 -7.27 -17.46
N LEU A 162 -9.61 -7.15 -16.41
CA LEU A 162 -9.42 -7.86 -15.14
C LEU A 162 -10.27 -9.12 -15.08
N SER A 163 -9.66 -10.21 -14.60
CA SER A 163 -10.37 -11.41 -14.17
C SER A 163 -10.82 -11.31 -12.71
N GLU A 164 -11.83 -12.09 -12.33
CA GLU A 164 -12.28 -12.19 -10.92
C GLU A 164 -11.15 -12.64 -9.98
N GLU A 165 -10.25 -13.49 -10.45
CA GLU A 165 -9.07 -13.95 -9.69
C GLU A 165 -8.12 -12.79 -9.34
N GLN A 166 -7.93 -11.83 -10.25
CA GLN A 166 -7.09 -10.66 -10.01
C GLN A 166 -7.75 -9.64 -9.09
N LEU A 167 -9.08 -9.60 -9.10
CA LEU A 167 -9.87 -8.81 -8.15
C LEU A 167 -9.85 -9.45 -6.75
N THR A 168 -9.57 -10.74 -6.65
CA THR A 168 -9.35 -11.41 -5.37
C THR A 168 -7.95 -11.11 -4.87
N ALA A 169 -7.81 -10.67 -3.61
CA ALA A 169 -6.51 -10.35 -3.02
C ALA A 169 -5.71 -11.62 -2.69
N THR A 170 -5.43 -12.46 -3.68
CA THR A 170 -4.76 -13.76 -3.50
C THR A 170 -3.33 -13.59 -3.02
N VAL A 171 -2.95 -14.36 -2.01
CA VAL A 171 -1.57 -14.45 -1.49
C VAL A 171 -1.02 -15.81 -1.86
N PHE A 172 0.16 -15.82 -2.48
CA PHE A 172 0.90 -17.06 -2.74
C PHE A 172 1.81 -17.34 -1.55
N SER A 173 1.79 -18.58 -1.08
CA SER A 173 2.68 -19.10 -0.05
C SER A 173 3.56 -20.18 -0.65
N ASP A 174 4.81 -20.25 -0.20
CA ASP A 174 5.77 -21.32 -0.46
C ASP A 174 5.52 -22.56 0.44
N GLY A 175 4.51 -22.48 1.31
CA GLY A 175 3.98 -23.59 2.10
C GLY A 175 4.19 -23.43 3.60
N GLU A 176 3.66 -24.39 4.35
CA GLU A 176 3.89 -24.47 5.79
C GLU A 176 5.33 -24.90 6.11
N ILE A 177 5.88 -24.32 7.17
CA ILE A 177 7.20 -24.68 7.72
C ILE A 177 7.03 -25.58 8.94
N GLU A 178 7.82 -26.65 9.00
CA GLU A 178 7.94 -27.50 10.19
C GLU A 178 8.54 -26.74 11.37
N THR A 179 8.07 -26.99 12.60
CA THR A 179 8.53 -26.30 13.82
C THR A 179 10.06 -26.26 13.97
N ASP A 180 10.75 -27.34 13.64
CA ASP A 180 12.22 -27.44 13.75
C ASP A 180 12.97 -26.45 12.84
N TRP A 181 12.31 -25.98 11.78
CA TRP A 181 12.85 -25.03 10.82
C TRP A 181 12.55 -23.58 11.21
N LEU A 182 11.67 -23.34 12.18
CA LEU A 182 11.46 -22.01 12.79
C LEU A 182 12.64 -21.64 13.69
N SER A 183 13.81 -21.46 13.10
CA SER A 183 15.05 -21.17 13.81
C SER A 183 15.76 -19.94 13.30
N MET A 184 16.59 -19.36 14.17
CA MET A 184 17.47 -18.25 13.82
C MET A 184 18.40 -18.60 12.65
N GLU A 185 18.88 -19.85 12.57
CA GLU A 185 19.76 -20.30 11.50
C GLU A 185 19.08 -20.24 10.13
N ILE A 186 17.81 -20.67 10.04
CA ILE A 186 17.04 -20.61 8.80
C ILE A 186 16.76 -19.17 8.39
N ALA A 187 16.37 -18.30 9.33
CA ALA A 187 16.16 -16.88 9.04
C ALA A 187 17.43 -16.21 8.49
N GLU A 188 18.61 -16.49 9.07
CA GLU A 188 19.87 -15.96 8.54
C GLU A 188 20.22 -16.49 7.14
N LYS A 189 19.88 -17.75 6.86
CA LYS A 189 20.09 -18.33 5.52
C LYS A 189 19.18 -17.64 4.50
N LEU A 190 17.91 -17.41 4.83
CA LEU A 190 16.95 -16.71 3.99
C LEU A 190 17.40 -15.26 3.73
N GLU A 191 17.83 -14.54 4.76
CA GLU A 191 18.34 -13.16 4.63
C GLU A 191 19.51 -13.08 3.63
N ARG A 192 20.40 -14.09 3.62
CA ARG A 192 21.58 -14.15 2.74
C ARG A 192 21.32 -14.79 1.37
N ALA A 193 20.15 -15.40 1.15
CA ALA A 193 19.91 -16.25 -0.01
C ALA A 193 19.67 -15.48 -1.32
N GLY A 194 19.35 -14.19 -1.28
CA GLY A 194 19.18 -13.40 -2.50
C GLY A 194 19.39 -11.91 -2.30
N PRO A 195 19.55 -11.15 -3.39
CA PRO A 195 18.89 -9.87 -3.47
C PRO A 195 17.38 -10.14 -3.66
N TRP A 196 16.58 -9.98 -2.61
CA TRP A 196 15.12 -9.99 -2.71
C TRP A 196 14.61 -8.71 -3.37
N GLY A 197 13.53 -8.81 -4.14
CA GLY A 197 12.95 -7.67 -4.85
C GLY A 197 11.63 -7.97 -5.52
N GLN A 198 11.09 -6.98 -6.24
CA GLN A 198 9.76 -7.08 -6.86
C GLN A 198 9.59 -8.28 -7.81
N GLU A 199 10.63 -8.59 -8.60
CA GLU A 199 10.65 -9.70 -9.55
C GLU A 199 11.24 -10.99 -8.96
N PHE A 200 11.69 -10.95 -7.71
CA PHE A 200 12.21 -12.11 -6.97
C PHE A 200 11.88 -11.92 -5.48
N PRO A 201 10.60 -12.08 -5.09
CA PRO A 201 10.16 -11.80 -3.73
C PRO A 201 10.79 -12.78 -2.75
N GLU A 202 10.91 -12.33 -1.50
CA GLU A 202 11.32 -13.21 -0.41
C GLU A 202 10.26 -14.31 -0.17
N PRO A 203 10.68 -15.52 0.25
CA PRO A 203 9.74 -16.60 0.52
C PRO A 203 8.68 -16.22 1.56
N LEU A 204 7.43 -16.60 1.29
CA LEU A 204 6.29 -16.43 2.18
C LEU A 204 5.85 -17.80 2.66
N PHE A 205 5.60 -17.92 3.96
CA PHE A 205 5.12 -19.16 4.55
C PHE A 205 3.75 -18.93 5.15
N ASP A 206 2.92 -19.96 5.16
CA ASP A 206 1.64 -19.97 5.85
C ASP A 206 1.70 -20.90 7.05
N GLY A 207 0.78 -20.72 8.00
CA GLY A 207 0.69 -21.61 9.14
C GLY A 207 -0.35 -21.19 10.16
N ARG A 208 -0.67 -22.15 11.03
CA ARG A 208 -1.58 -21.98 12.16
C ARG A 208 -0.81 -22.03 13.47
N PHE A 209 -1.20 -21.16 14.39
CA PHE A 209 -0.53 -21.00 15.66
C PHE A 209 -1.55 -20.80 16.78
N GLU A 210 -1.24 -21.35 17.96
CA GLU A 210 -1.82 -20.91 19.21
C GLU A 210 -1.35 -19.49 19.50
N LEU A 211 -2.29 -18.60 19.77
CA LEU A 211 -2.05 -17.22 20.17
C LEU A 211 -1.84 -17.16 21.67
N ILE A 212 -0.58 -17.11 22.11
CA ILE A 212 -0.23 -17.13 23.54
C ILE A 212 -0.40 -15.75 24.17
N GLN A 213 0.04 -14.71 23.46
CA GLN A 213 -0.08 -13.33 23.92
C GLN A 213 -0.09 -12.39 22.72
N PHE A 214 -0.82 -11.28 22.83
CA PHE A 214 -0.70 -10.18 21.90
C PHE A 214 -0.71 -8.83 22.62
N ARG A 215 -0.16 -7.80 21.98
CA ARG A 215 -0.20 -6.42 22.47
C ARG A 215 -0.01 -5.41 21.34
N ALA A 216 -0.53 -4.20 21.55
CA ALA A 216 -0.19 -3.04 20.75
C ALA A 216 1.29 -2.66 20.91
N VAL A 217 1.94 -2.30 19.80
CA VAL A 217 3.22 -1.58 19.80
C VAL A 217 3.03 -0.30 19.01
N GLY A 218 3.15 0.84 19.69
CA GLY A 218 2.73 2.13 19.13
C GLY A 218 1.23 2.16 18.86
N GLU A 219 0.82 2.80 17.77
CA GLU A 219 -0.61 2.98 17.43
C GLU A 219 -1.16 1.93 16.47
N LYS A 220 -0.30 1.29 15.65
CA LYS A 220 -0.76 0.46 14.50
C LYS A 220 0.02 -0.84 14.29
N HIS A 221 0.79 -1.31 15.27
CA HIS A 221 1.53 -2.57 15.15
C HIS A 221 1.03 -3.56 16.20
N LEU A 222 0.82 -4.80 15.76
CA LEU A 222 0.39 -5.90 16.60
C LEU A 222 1.59 -6.80 16.84
N LYS A 223 2.04 -6.88 18.10
CA LYS A 223 3.10 -7.80 18.52
C LYS A 223 2.45 -9.02 19.14
N MET A 224 2.87 -10.20 18.73
CA MET A 224 2.31 -11.48 19.18
C MET A 224 3.41 -12.43 19.64
N LEU A 225 3.05 -13.31 20.55
CA LEU A 225 3.79 -14.51 20.90
C LEU A 225 2.96 -15.71 20.46
N LEU A 226 3.54 -16.53 19.58
CA LEU A 226 2.84 -17.61 18.90
C LEU A 226 3.50 -18.95 19.24
N SER A 227 2.71 -20.03 19.25
CA SER A 227 3.19 -21.41 19.34
C SER A 227 2.59 -22.22 18.18
N PRO A 228 3.39 -22.91 17.34
CA PRO A 228 2.84 -23.76 16.29
C PRO A 228 1.89 -24.82 16.86
N ILE A 229 0.77 -25.08 16.17
CA ILE A 229 -0.21 -26.09 16.62
C ILE A 229 0.50 -27.44 16.81
N GLY A 230 0.23 -28.09 17.94
CA GLY A 230 0.82 -29.41 18.25
C GLY A 230 2.27 -29.38 18.70
N SER A 231 2.87 -28.19 18.89
CA SER A 231 4.23 -28.02 19.44
C SER A 231 4.25 -27.24 20.77
N PRO A 232 3.50 -27.68 21.80
CA PRO A 232 3.36 -26.92 23.05
C PRO A 232 4.72 -26.70 23.72
N GLY A 233 4.99 -25.45 24.08
CA GLY A 233 6.23 -25.02 24.74
C GLY A 233 7.30 -24.46 23.79
N PHE A 234 7.14 -24.63 22.48
CA PHE A 234 7.91 -23.87 21.49
C PHE A 234 7.20 -22.55 21.21
N THR A 235 7.88 -21.41 21.42
CA THR A 235 7.30 -20.10 21.15
C THR A 235 8.17 -19.29 20.22
N VAL A 236 7.51 -18.47 19.40
CA VAL A 236 8.15 -17.57 18.45
C VAL A 236 7.48 -16.20 18.50
N ASP A 237 8.32 -15.18 18.43
CA ASP A 237 7.90 -13.79 18.35
C ASP A 237 7.31 -13.51 16.96
N ALA A 238 6.17 -12.83 16.88
CA ALA A 238 5.60 -12.36 15.62
C ALA A 238 5.25 -10.87 15.69
N ILE A 239 5.26 -10.18 14.55
CA ILE A 239 4.82 -8.79 14.43
C ILE A 239 4.04 -8.59 13.14
N ALA A 240 2.90 -7.90 13.23
CA ALA A 240 2.14 -7.44 12.08
C ALA A 240 2.15 -5.90 12.07
N PHE A 241 2.62 -5.31 10.97
CA PHE A 241 2.76 -3.87 10.86
C PHE A 241 1.55 -3.22 10.18
N ASN A 242 1.09 -2.07 10.71
CA ASN A 242 0.02 -1.26 10.13
C ASN A 242 -1.33 -2.01 10.02
N VAL A 243 -1.64 -2.87 10.99
CA VAL A 243 -2.89 -3.65 11.02
C VAL A 243 -4.01 -2.79 11.61
N GLU A 244 -5.16 -2.77 10.93
CA GLU A 244 -6.37 -2.12 11.44
C GLU A 244 -6.82 -2.75 12.76
N THR A 245 -7.15 -1.94 13.76
CA THR A 245 -7.51 -2.43 15.11
C THR A 245 -8.73 -3.34 15.11
N ALA A 246 -9.63 -3.19 14.14
CA ALA A 246 -10.78 -4.09 13.95
C ALA A 246 -10.37 -5.53 13.58
N LEU A 247 -9.16 -5.73 13.04
CA LEU A 247 -8.61 -7.04 12.68
C LEU A 247 -7.73 -7.63 13.78
N TRP A 248 -7.67 -6.99 14.96
CA TRP A 248 -6.84 -7.48 16.05
C TRP A 248 -7.52 -8.63 16.79
N PRO A 249 -6.74 -9.58 17.32
CA PRO A 249 -7.27 -10.57 18.25
C PRO A 249 -7.97 -9.90 19.44
N ILE A 250 -8.96 -10.60 19.99
CA ILE A 250 -9.58 -10.29 21.27
C ILE A 250 -9.11 -11.30 22.33
N ASP A 251 -9.42 -11.06 23.60
CA ASP A 251 -8.90 -11.90 24.70
C ASP A 251 -9.35 -13.38 24.59
N ASP A 252 -10.47 -13.64 23.92
CA ASP A 252 -10.99 -15.00 23.66
C ASP A 252 -10.41 -15.64 22.37
N THR A 253 -9.54 -14.94 21.64
CA THR A 253 -8.86 -15.51 20.46
C THR A 253 -7.73 -16.42 20.93
N HIS A 254 -7.77 -17.68 20.49
CA HIS A 254 -6.81 -18.70 20.92
C HIS A 254 -5.98 -19.25 19.77
N GLU A 255 -6.44 -19.16 18.54
CA GLU A 255 -5.64 -19.55 17.37
C GLU A 255 -5.66 -18.47 16.29
N ILE A 256 -4.60 -18.46 15.49
CA ILE A 256 -4.43 -17.54 14.38
C ILE A 256 -3.82 -18.27 13.18
N GLU A 257 -4.39 -18.02 12.01
CA GLU A 257 -3.89 -18.48 10.71
C GLU A 257 -3.26 -17.26 10.01
N ILE A 258 -1.98 -17.34 9.67
CA ILE A 258 -1.21 -16.21 9.13
C ILE A 258 -0.37 -16.60 7.91
N VAL A 259 -0.05 -15.60 7.09
CA VAL A 259 1.06 -15.63 6.12
C VAL A 259 2.17 -14.74 6.65
N TYR A 260 3.40 -15.24 6.67
CA TYR A 260 4.53 -14.60 7.31
C TYR A 260 5.86 -14.83 6.59
N ARG A 261 6.83 -13.95 6.88
CA ARG A 261 8.25 -14.13 6.57
C ARG A 261 9.02 -14.41 7.85
N MET A 262 10.13 -15.13 7.74
CA MET A 262 11.07 -15.32 8.84
C MET A 262 12.16 -14.26 8.77
N GLU A 263 12.25 -13.40 9.77
CA GLU A 263 13.21 -12.30 9.81
C GLU A 263 14.12 -12.39 11.04
N VAL A 264 15.34 -11.89 10.87
CA VAL A 264 16.26 -11.64 11.98
C VAL A 264 15.97 -10.27 12.57
N ASN A 265 15.35 -10.25 13.74
CA ASN A 265 15.14 -9.01 14.48
C ASN A 265 16.39 -8.67 15.30
N GLU A 266 17.02 -7.52 15.02
CA GLU A 266 18.14 -7.00 15.80
C GLU A 266 17.74 -5.75 16.59
N PHE A 267 17.69 -5.89 17.92
CA PHE A 267 17.32 -4.79 18.82
C PHE A 267 18.29 -4.70 19.99
N ARG A 268 18.93 -3.52 20.15
CA ARG A 268 19.91 -3.24 21.21
C ARG A 268 21.04 -4.27 21.30
N GLY A 269 21.48 -4.78 20.14
CA GLY A 269 22.54 -5.79 20.04
C GLY A 269 22.09 -7.23 20.32
N ASN A 270 20.82 -7.46 20.66
CA ASN A 270 20.25 -8.80 20.73
C ASN A 270 19.60 -9.15 19.39
N ARG A 271 19.90 -10.35 18.89
CA ARG A 271 19.32 -10.91 17.67
C ARG A 271 18.37 -12.04 18.04
N SER A 272 17.20 -12.08 17.42
CA SER A 272 16.18 -13.11 17.65
C SER A 272 15.43 -13.42 16.35
N LEU A 273 14.91 -14.65 16.24
CA LEU A 273 13.93 -14.97 15.21
C LEU A 273 12.64 -14.16 15.45
N GLN A 274 12.06 -13.63 14.39
CA GLN A 274 10.75 -12.99 14.42
C GLN A 274 9.98 -13.34 13.14
N LEU A 275 8.71 -13.70 13.28
CA LEU A 275 7.79 -13.83 12.15
C LEU A 275 7.23 -12.45 11.81
N VAL A 276 7.49 -11.96 10.61
CA VAL A 276 6.86 -10.74 10.11
C VAL A 276 5.60 -11.14 9.36
N VAL A 277 4.46 -10.83 9.95
CA VAL A 277 3.14 -11.20 9.43
C VAL A 277 2.78 -10.26 8.28
N GLU A 278 2.66 -10.84 7.09
CA GLU A 278 2.20 -10.14 5.89
C GLU A 278 0.67 -10.12 5.81
N ARG A 279 0.02 -11.18 6.31
CA ARG A 279 -1.44 -11.23 6.37
C ARG A 279 -1.95 -12.13 7.49
N ILE A 280 -3.02 -11.67 8.14
CA ILE A 280 -3.85 -12.50 9.03
C ILE A 280 -4.99 -13.05 8.19
N LEU A 281 -5.10 -14.38 8.09
CA LEU A 281 -6.12 -15.06 7.29
C LEU A 281 -7.36 -15.34 8.13
N ARG A 282 -7.19 -15.83 9.37
CA ARG A 282 -8.28 -16.14 10.30
C ARG A 282 -7.86 -15.95 11.75
N LEU A 283 -8.84 -15.60 12.58
CA LEU A 283 -8.77 -15.59 14.04
C LEU A 283 -9.83 -16.59 14.53
N HIS A 284 -9.46 -17.46 15.46
CA HIS A 284 -10.32 -18.49 16.04
C HIS A 284 -10.45 -18.33 17.55
#